data_AF-A0A5K0YR17-F1
#
_entry.id   AF-A0A5K0YR17-F1
#
_cell.length_a   1.000
_cell.length_b   1.000
_cell.length_c   1.000
_cell.angle_alpha   90.00
_cell.angle_beta   90.00
_cell.angle_gamma   90.00
#
_symmetry.space_group_name_H-M   'P 1'
#
loop_
_entity.id
_entity.type
_entity.pdbx_description
1 polymer ?
#
loop_
_entity_poly.entity_id
_entity_poly.type
_entity_poly.pdbx_seq_one_letter_code
_entity_poly.pdbx_strand_id
1 'polypeptide(L)' 'GRNVVIEQSFGSPKVTKDGVTVAKSIEFSDRVKNMGASLVKQVANATNDAAGD' A
#
# COMPACT_ATOMS: atom_id res chain seq x y z
N GLY A 1 4.28 1.86 -15.73
CA GLY A 1 3.31 1.77 -14.63
C GLY A 1 2.06 2.56 -14.96
N ARG A 2 0.88 2.03 -14.59
CA ARG A 2 -0.38 2.78 -14.66
C ARG A 2 -0.50 3.71 -13.45
N ASN A 3 -1.30 4.77 -13.58
CA ASN A 3 -1.60 5.66 -12.45
C ASN A 3 -2.60 4.98 -11.52
N VAL A 4 -2.36 5.10 -10.22
CA VAL A 4 -3.30 4.70 -9.17
C VAL A 4 -3.79 5.97 -8.50
N VAL A 5 -5.11 6.07 -8.34
CA VAL A 5 -5.77 7.18 -7.67
C VAL A 5 -6.16 6.69 -6.29
N ILE A 6 -5.68 7.37 -5.25
CA ILE A 6 -5.93 7.04 -3.84
C ILE A 6 -6.80 8.14 -3.25
N GLU A 7 -7.93 7.74 -2.69
CA GLU A 7 -8.81 8.62 -1.94
C GLU A 7 -8.14 9.07 -0.63
N GLN A 8 -8.26 10.35 -0.29
CA GLN A 8 -7.75 10.90 0.97
C GLN A 8 -8.94 11.40 1.80
N SER A 9 -8.85 11.28 3.12
CA SER A 9 -9.91 11.70 4.05
C SER A 9 -10.21 13.21 4.00
N PHE A 10 -9.30 14.01 3.42
CA PHE A 10 -9.49 15.44 3.25
C PHE A 10 -8.74 15.94 2.01
N GLY A 11 -9.36 16.81 1.21
CA GLY A 11 -8.74 17.44 0.04
C GLY A 11 -8.87 16.65 -1.26
N SER A 12 -7.95 16.90 -2.20
CA SER A 12 -7.95 16.27 -3.53
C SER A 12 -7.35 14.84 -3.49
N PRO A 13 -7.81 13.93 -4.35
CA PRO A 13 -7.29 12.56 -4.40
C PRO A 13 -5.80 12.55 -4.79
N LYS A 14 -5.03 11.63 -4.19
CA LYS A 14 -3.60 11.47 -4.45
C LYS A 14 -3.40 10.55 -5.64
N VAL A 15 -2.81 11.06 -6.72
CA VAL A 15 -2.42 10.24 -7.87
C VAL A 15 -0.96 9.83 -7.72
N THR A 16 -0.68 8.52 -7.74
CA THR A 16 0.69 8.00 -7.63
C THR A 16 0.95 6.85 -8.61
N LYS A 17 2.22 6.68 -8.96
CA LYS A 17 2.74 5.50 -9.68
C LYS A 17 3.64 4.63 -8.78
N ASP A 18 3.88 5.07 -7.54
CA ASP A 18 4.73 4.37 -6.58
C ASP A 18 3.98 3.19 -5.96
N GLY A 19 4.49 1.99 -6.22
CA GLY A 19 3.92 0.73 -5.72
C GLY A 19 3.97 0.62 -4.20
N VAL A 20 4.97 1.21 -3.54
CA VAL A 20 5.10 1.19 -2.08
C VAL A 20 4.00 2.02 -1.43
N THR A 21 3.76 3.24 -1.95
CA THR A 21 2.66 4.09 -1.51
C THR A 21 1.30 3.40 -1.72
N VAL A 22 1.09 2.76 -2.88
CA VAL A 22 -0.15 2.04 -3.17
C VAL A 22 -0.34 0.86 -2.23
N ALA A 23 0.70 0.05 -1.98
CA ALA A 23 0.62 -1.07 -1.06
C ALA A 23 0.23 -0.62 0.35
N LYS A 24 0.78 0.51 0.82
CA LYS A 24 0.46 1.06 2.15
C LYS A 24 -1.03 1.43 2.28
N SER A 25 -1.66 1.99 1.25
CA SER A 25 -3.06 2.44 1.29
C SER A 25 -4.13 1.34 1.12
N ILE A 26 -3.76 0.09 0.84
CA ILE A 26 -4.73 -0.99 0.62
C ILE A 26 -5.24 -1.55 1.96
N GLU A 27 -6.53 -1.41 2.25
CA GLU A 27 -7.17 -2.06 3.40
C GLU A 27 -8.39 -2.85 2.95
N PHE A 28 -8.62 -4.00 3.60
CA PHE A 28 -9.77 -4.85 3.31
C PHE A 28 -10.72 -4.86 4.50
N SER A 29 -12.01 -4.80 4.22
CA SER A 29 -13.07 -4.91 5.24
C SER A 29 -13.14 -6.30 5.88
N ASP A 30 -12.77 -7.34 5.13
CA ASP A 30 -12.65 -8.70 5.63
C ASP A 30 -11.35 -8.88 6.43
N ARG A 31 -11.51 -9.24 7.71
CA ARG A 31 -10.41 -9.41 8.66
C ARG A 31 -9.37 -10.42 8.20
N VAL A 32 -9.79 -11.54 7.60
CA VAL A 32 -8.87 -12.61 7.18
C VAL A 32 -8.02 -12.14 6.00
N LYS A 33 -8.65 -11.49 5.02
CA LYS A 33 -7.95 -10.89 3.88
C LYS A 33 -7.04 -9.74 4.31
N ASN A 34 -7.48 -8.90 5.24
CA ASN A 34 -6.68 -7.80 5.73
C ASN A 34 -5.44 -8.28 6.50
N MET A 35 -5.58 -9.34 7.30
CA MET A 35 -4.44 -9.99 7.96
C MET A 35 -3.44 -10.52 6.94
N GLY A 36 -3.90 -11.27 5.92
CA GLY A 36 -3.02 -11.78 4.86
C GLY A 36 -2.30 -10.66 4.11
N ALA A 37 -3.03 -9.60 3.75
CA ALA A 37 -2.46 -8.43 3.09
C ALA A 37 -1.42 -7.73 4.00
N SER A 38 -1.70 -7.58 5.29
CA SER A 38 -0.79 -6.95 6.26
C SER A 38 0.50 -7.75 6.44
N LEU A 39 0.43 -9.09 6.44
CA LEU A 39 1.62 -9.96 6.49
C LEU A 39 2.52 -9.72 5.27
N VAL A 40 1.94 -9.69 4.06
CA VAL A 40 2.71 -9.44 2.82
C VAL A 40 3.33 -8.04 2.85
N LYS A 41 2.58 -7.03 3.32
CA LYS A 41 3.12 -5.67 3.48
C LYS A 41 4.31 -5.62 4.44
N GLN A 42 4.27 -6.35 5.55
CA GLN A 42 5.38 -6.39 6.51
C GLN A 42 6.65 -6.97 5.88
N VAL A 43 6.54 -8.08 5.15
CA VAL A 43 7.68 -8.71 4.47
C VAL A 43 8.24 -7.81 3.37
N ALA A 44 7.36 -7.15 2.60
CA ALA A 44 7.77 -6.20 1.57
C ALA A 44 8.49 -4.98 2.16
N ASN A 45 7.97 -4.40 3.26
CA ASN A 45 8.64 -3.29 3.95
C ASN A 45 10.00 -3.71 4.52
N ALA A 46 10.10 -4.89 5.14
CA ALA A 46 11.39 -5.37 5.67
C ALA A 46 12.43 -5.58 4.56
N THR A 47 11.99 -5.98 3.36
CA THR A 47 12.86 -6.11 2.19
C THR A 47 13.33 -4.74 1.71
N ASN A 48 12.41 -3.77 1.61
CA ASN A 48 12.76 -2.40 1.24
C ASN A 48 13.69 -1.74 2.29
N ASP A 49 13.45 -1.95 3.58
CA ASP A 49 14.32 -1.43 4.64
C ASP A 49 15.74 -2.05 4.59
N ALA A 50 15.86 -3.33 4.20
CA ALA A 50 17.12 -4.03 4.10
C ALA A 50 17.89 -3.74 2.80
N ALA A 51 17.18 -3.59 1.67
CA ALA A 51 17.76 -3.45 0.34
C ALA A 51 17.73 -2.02 -0.22
N GLY A 52 16.88 -1.15 0.32
CA GLY A 52 16.69 0.24 -0.08
C GLY A 52 15.71 0.48 -1.23
N ASP A 53 15.15 -0.57 -1.83
CA ASP A 53 14.14 -0.56 -2.91
C ASP A 53 13.19 -1.76 -2.78
#